data_AF-A0A399LXH3-F1
#
_entry.id   AF-A0A399LXH3-F1
#
_cell.length_a   1.000
_cell.length_b   1.000
_cell.length_c   1.000
_cell.angle_alpha   90.00
_cell.angle_beta   90.00
_cell.angle_gamma   90.00
#
_symmetry.space_group_name_H-M   'P 1'
#
loop_
_entity.id
_entity.type
_entity.pdbx_description
1 polymer ?
#
loop_
_entity_poly.entity_id
_entity_poly.type
_entity_poly.pdbx_seq_one_letter_code
_entity_poly.pdbx_strand_id
1 'polypeptide(L)'
;MNADEALKILNAHASTLVVPYPHWIGGKNADQGPSYCLPCAEAKVEAGEAEYVDGGWQQDNDGCCHCDTCDRLLEYNLTDYGAAEELEHYLANPPSAPISPEDAFHVAKMLKHDESSPEAVAIAVAAAELIVLVKEAQP
;
A
#
# COMPACT_ATOMS: atom_id res chain seq x y z
N MET A 1 19.96 12.95 6.22
CA MET A 1 19.33 11.66 6.58
C MET A 1 19.94 10.56 5.72
N ASN A 2 20.16 9.36 6.25
CA ASN A 2 20.60 8.18 5.47
C ASN A 2 19.42 7.21 5.19
N ALA A 3 19.65 6.16 4.39
CA ALA A 3 18.62 5.19 4.01
C ALA A 3 17.93 4.51 5.21
N ASP A 4 18.71 4.07 6.21
CA ASP A 4 18.18 3.43 7.42
C ASP A 4 17.30 4.39 8.25
N GLU A 5 17.71 5.66 8.36
CA GLU A 5 16.94 6.69 9.05
C GLU A 5 15.64 7.00 8.30
N ALA A 6 15.69 7.15 6.98
CA ALA A 6 14.53 7.36 6.13
C ALA A 6 13.54 6.21 6.27
N LEU A 7 14.04 4.96 6.18
CA LEU A 7 13.22 3.76 6.30
C LEU A 7 12.51 3.67 7.65
N LYS A 8 13.17 4.07 8.75
CA LYS A 8 12.53 4.11 10.08
C LYS A 8 11.40 5.13 10.13
N ILE A 9 11.61 6.33 9.59
CA ILE A 9 10.59 7.40 9.57
C ILE A 9 9.39 6.98 8.73
N LEU A 10 9.63 6.44 7.53
CA LEU A 10 8.60 5.96 6.63
C LEU A 10 7.77 4.83 7.27
N ASN A 11 8.43 3.81 7.83
CA ASN A 11 7.71 2.72 8.51
C ASN A 11 6.92 3.21 9.73
N ALA A 12 7.45 4.17 10.50
CA ALA A 12 6.73 4.73 11.62
C ALA A 12 5.48 5.51 11.17
N HIS A 13 5.57 6.27 10.07
CA HIS A 13 4.42 6.97 9.49
C HIS A 13 3.38 6.00 8.93
N ALA A 14 3.85 5.01 8.18
CA ALA A 14 3.04 3.95 7.60
C ALA A 14 2.39 3.03 8.64
N SER A 15 2.94 2.91 9.86
CA SER A 15 2.37 2.08 10.92
C SER A 15 0.97 2.49 11.37
N THR A 16 0.52 3.69 10.97
CA THR A 16 -0.85 4.16 11.19
C THR A 16 -1.85 3.55 10.20
N LEU A 17 -1.36 2.93 9.11
CA LEU A 17 -2.17 2.25 8.11
C LEU A 17 -2.52 0.84 8.58
N VAL A 18 -3.82 0.55 8.69
CA VAL A 18 -4.32 -0.80 8.94
C VAL A 18 -4.68 -1.44 7.60
N VAL A 19 -3.85 -2.41 7.19
CA VAL A 19 -4.01 -3.19 5.96
C VAL A 19 -4.63 -4.56 6.32
N PRO A 20 -5.95 -4.75 6.19
CA PRO A 20 -6.61 -6.01 6.52
C PRO A 20 -6.43 -7.04 5.41
N TYR A 21 -6.53 -8.33 5.76
CA TYR A 21 -6.45 -9.42 4.80
C TYR A 21 -7.53 -9.29 3.69
N PRO A 22 -7.18 -9.47 2.40
CA PRO A 22 -8.15 -9.45 1.31
C PRO A 22 -9.06 -10.69 1.36
N HIS A 23 -10.34 -10.48 1.13
CA HIS A 23 -11.35 -11.53 1.06
C HIS A 23 -12.01 -11.51 -0.31
N TRP A 24 -12.40 -12.69 -0.77
CA TRP A 24 -13.15 -12.85 -2.02
C TRP A 24 -14.59 -13.24 -1.71
N ILE A 25 -15.45 -13.11 -2.69
CA ILE A 25 -16.84 -13.57 -2.60
C ILE A 25 -17.06 -14.73 -3.55
N GLY A 26 -17.82 -15.73 -3.12
CA GLY A 26 -18.12 -16.93 -3.88
C GLY A 26 -19.62 -17.09 -4.14
N GLY A 27 -19.97 -17.81 -5.20
CA GLY A 27 -21.36 -18.08 -5.60
C GLY A 27 -21.54 -18.10 -7.11
N LYS A 28 -22.73 -18.50 -7.59
CA LYS A 28 -23.01 -18.68 -9.02
C LYS A 28 -22.79 -17.45 -9.91
N ASN A 29 -22.82 -16.25 -9.32
CA ASN A 29 -22.65 -14.98 -10.02
C ASN A 29 -21.47 -14.15 -9.48
N ALA A 30 -20.66 -14.71 -8.57
CA ALA A 30 -19.55 -13.98 -7.97
C ALA A 30 -18.30 -14.13 -8.86
N ASP A 31 -17.73 -13.00 -9.28
CA ASP A 31 -16.41 -12.98 -9.91
C ASP A 31 -15.33 -13.13 -8.82
N GLN A 32 -14.30 -13.93 -9.10
CA GLN A 32 -13.17 -14.19 -8.20
C GLN A 32 -12.03 -13.17 -8.41
N GLY A 33 -12.23 -12.16 -9.26
CA GLY A 33 -11.27 -11.09 -9.52
C GLY A 33 -11.20 -9.97 -8.47
N PRO A 34 -12.33 -9.48 -7.93
CA PRO A 34 -12.29 -8.35 -6.98
C PRO A 34 -11.94 -8.78 -5.55
N SER A 35 -11.08 -7.99 -4.90
CA SER A 35 -10.74 -8.15 -3.48
C SER A 35 -11.53 -7.17 -2.61
N TYR A 36 -11.97 -7.66 -1.45
CA TYR A 36 -12.74 -6.89 -0.48
C TYR A 36 -12.12 -6.96 0.90
N CYS A 37 -12.31 -5.93 1.72
CA CYS A 37 -12.15 -6.11 3.16
C CYS A 37 -13.31 -6.93 3.71
N LEU A 38 -13.10 -7.65 4.82
CA LEU A 38 -14.11 -8.52 5.42
C LEU A 38 -15.49 -7.84 5.59
N PRO A 39 -15.61 -6.62 6.16
CA PRO A 39 -16.91 -5.96 6.28
C PRO A 39 -17.62 -5.72 4.94
N CYS A 40 -16.87 -5.38 3.89
CA CYS A 40 -17.46 -5.19 2.56
C CYS A 40 -17.87 -6.52 1.93
N ALA A 41 -17.07 -7.58 2.11
CA ALA A 41 -17.40 -8.92 1.64
C ALA A 41 -18.68 -9.45 2.31
N GLU A 42 -18.80 -9.29 3.64
CA GLU A 42 -19.99 -9.67 4.40
C GLU A 42 -21.23 -8.89 3.95
N ALA A 43 -21.09 -7.58 3.71
CA ALA A 43 -22.19 -6.75 3.22
C ALA A 43 -22.68 -7.20 1.83
N LYS A 44 -21.79 -7.64 0.94
CA LYS A 44 -22.15 -8.19 -0.38
C LYS A 44 -22.94 -9.49 -0.26
N VAL A 45 -22.55 -10.38 0.67
CA VAL A 45 -23.29 -11.62 0.93
C VAL A 45 -24.66 -11.32 1.54
N GLU A 46 -24.74 -10.41 2.51
CA GLU A 46 -26.01 -9.99 3.12
C GLU A 46 -26.96 -9.35 2.11
N ALA A 47 -26.43 -8.58 1.15
CA ALA A 47 -27.20 -8.01 0.05
C ALA A 47 -27.67 -9.04 -1.00
N GLY A 48 -27.24 -10.30 -0.89
CA GLY A 48 -27.54 -11.36 -1.87
C GLY A 48 -26.78 -11.22 -3.19
N GLU A 49 -25.72 -10.41 -3.22
CA GLU A 49 -24.84 -10.27 -4.38
C GLU A 49 -23.82 -11.43 -4.48
N ALA A 50 -23.63 -12.16 -3.37
CA ALA A 50 -22.80 -13.36 -3.28
C ALA A 50 -23.42 -14.40 -2.32
N GLU A 51 -22.94 -15.64 -2.40
CA GLU A 51 -23.42 -16.75 -1.55
C GLU A 51 -22.60 -16.91 -0.27
N TYR A 52 -21.30 -16.63 -0.31
CA TYR A 52 -20.41 -16.71 0.86
C TYR A 52 -19.16 -15.83 0.69
N VAL A 53 -18.52 -15.52 1.82
CA VAL A 53 -17.17 -14.94 1.85
C VAL A 53 -16.16 -16.08 1.78
N ASP A 54 -15.31 -16.05 0.77
CA ASP A 54 -14.11 -16.87 0.72
C ASP A 54 -12.99 -16.16 1.48
N GLY A 55 -12.20 -16.93 2.20
CA GLY A 55 -11.08 -16.43 3.00
C GLY A 55 -10.14 -15.57 2.18
N GLY A 56 -10.05 -15.80 0.86
CA GLY A 56 -9.10 -15.14 -0.03
C GLY A 56 -7.72 -15.80 0.05
N TRP A 57 -6.88 -15.58 -0.94
CA TRP A 57 -5.49 -16.04 -0.96
C TRP A 57 -4.59 -14.81 -1.10
N GLN A 58 -3.44 -14.80 -0.42
CA GLN A 58 -2.41 -13.82 -0.76
C GLN A 58 -2.09 -13.96 -2.24
N GLN A 59 -2.21 -12.85 -2.96
CA GLN A 59 -1.87 -12.81 -4.36
C GLN A 59 -0.44 -12.30 -4.47
N ASP A 60 0.34 -12.92 -5.36
CA ASP A 60 1.53 -12.30 -5.91
C ASP A 60 1.07 -11.21 -6.89
N ASN A 61 0.44 -10.18 -6.33
CA ASN A 61 0.01 -9.02 -7.08
C ASN A 61 1.21 -8.10 -7.24
N ASP A 62 1.47 -7.63 -8.45
CA ASP A 62 2.53 -6.68 -8.75
C ASP A 62 2.06 -5.26 -8.42
N GLY A 63 1.72 -5.00 -7.15
CA GLY A 63 1.26 -3.69 -6.70
C GLY A 63 0.29 -3.69 -5.54
N CYS A 64 -0.35 -2.53 -5.34
CA CYS A 64 -1.39 -2.35 -4.35
C CYS A 64 -2.68 -3.07 -4.74
N CYS A 65 -3.30 -3.71 -3.75
CA CYS A 65 -4.64 -4.29 -3.86
C CYS A 65 -5.56 -3.49 -2.95
N HIS A 66 -6.59 -2.87 -3.52
CA HIS A 66 -7.57 -2.10 -2.76
C HIS A 66 -8.93 -2.79 -2.75
N CYS A 67 -9.73 -2.48 -1.72
CA CYS A 67 -11.10 -2.96 -1.64
C CYS A 67 -11.95 -2.31 -2.72
N ASP A 68 -12.58 -3.11 -3.57
CA ASP A 68 -13.40 -2.64 -4.69
C ASP A 68 -14.60 -1.77 -4.25
N THR A 69 -15.00 -1.86 -2.97
CA THR A 69 -16.12 -1.08 -2.42
C THR A 69 -15.70 0.20 -1.70
N CYS A 70 -14.63 0.15 -0.90
CA CYS A 70 -14.28 1.25 0.01
C CYS A 70 -12.87 1.80 -0.21
N ASP A 71 -12.17 1.32 -1.23
CA ASP A 71 -10.86 1.80 -1.69
C ASP A 71 -9.76 1.72 -0.62
N ARG A 72 -9.95 0.94 0.45
CA ARG A 72 -8.89 0.75 1.45
C ARG A 72 -7.85 -0.24 0.92
N LEU A 73 -6.58 0.02 1.19
CA LEU A 73 -5.49 -0.93 0.92
C LEU A 73 -5.70 -2.24 1.68
N LEU A 74 -5.62 -3.38 0.99
CA LEU A 74 -5.82 -4.75 1.49
C LEU A 74 -4.55 -5.60 1.41
N GLU A 75 -3.78 -5.46 0.34
CA GLU A 75 -2.52 -6.16 0.18
C GLU A 75 -1.53 -5.25 -0.53
N TYR A 76 -0.26 -5.40 -0.15
CA TYR A 76 0.83 -4.67 -0.78
C TYR A 76 2.10 -5.51 -0.71
N ASN A 77 2.20 -6.39 -1.68
CA ASN A 77 3.41 -7.11 -2.02
C ASN A 77 3.95 -6.48 -3.30
N LEU A 78 5.27 -6.30 -3.35
CA LEU A 78 5.94 -5.90 -4.58
C LEU A 78 6.87 -7.04 -4.96
N THR A 79 6.73 -7.52 -6.19
CA THR A 79 7.80 -8.27 -6.84
C THR A 79 8.89 -7.30 -7.30
N ASP A 80 9.99 -7.84 -7.81
CA ASP A 80 11.07 -7.04 -8.41
C ASP A 80 10.56 -6.12 -9.51
N TYR A 81 9.58 -6.58 -10.29
CA TYR A 81 8.95 -5.78 -11.34
C TYR A 81 8.11 -4.65 -10.75
N GLY A 82 7.25 -4.94 -9.77
CA GLY A 82 6.44 -3.93 -9.10
C GLY A 82 7.28 -2.86 -8.39
N ALA A 83 8.41 -3.24 -7.78
CA ALA A 83 9.32 -2.27 -7.17
C ALA A 83 10.00 -1.35 -8.19
N ALA A 84 10.32 -1.85 -9.38
CA ALA A 84 10.87 -1.05 -10.47
C ALA A 84 9.84 -0.07 -11.04
N GLU A 85 8.58 -0.48 -11.22
CA GLU A 85 7.50 0.41 -11.66
C GLU A 85 7.21 1.53 -10.64
N GLU A 86 7.22 1.21 -9.34
CA GLU A 86 7.08 2.21 -8.28
C GLU A 86 8.24 3.23 -8.30
N LEU A 87 9.47 2.78 -8.56
CA LEU A 87 10.61 3.68 -8.71
C LEU A 87 10.43 4.63 -9.91
N GLU A 88 10.01 4.10 -11.07
CA GLU A 88 9.71 4.92 -12.24
C GLU A 88 8.57 5.92 -11.96
N HIS A 89 7.54 5.49 -11.24
CA HIS A 89 6.42 6.35 -10.83
C HIS A 89 6.91 7.55 -10.01
N TYR A 90 7.72 7.33 -8.96
CA TYR A 90 8.21 8.40 -8.10
C TYR A 90 9.28 9.28 -8.75
N LEU A 91 10.02 8.76 -9.73
CA LEU A 91 10.90 9.59 -10.56
C LEU A 91 10.10 10.54 -11.44
N ALA A 92 8.99 10.08 -12.01
CA ALA A 92 8.09 10.91 -12.81
C ALA A 92 7.22 11.86 -11.96
N ASN A 93 6.84 11.42 -10.75
CA ASN A 93 5.95 12.10 -9.83
C ASN A 93 6.58 12.13 -8.41
N PRO A 94 7.53 13.05 -8.16
CA PRO A 94 8.22 13.09 -6.89
C PRO A 94 7.27 13.29 -5.69
N PRO A 95 7.60 12.73 -4.52
CA PRO A 95 6.81 12.91 -3.32
C PRO A 95 6.59 14.39 -2.99
N SER A 96 5.39 14.75 -2.58
CA SER A 96 5.04 16.11 -2.17
C SER A 96 4.26 16.08 -0.85
N ALA A 97 4.43 17.12 -0.02
CA ALA A 97 3.75 17.17 1.28
C ALA A 97 2.24 17.50 1.12
N PRO A 98 1.36 16.92 1.97
CA PRO A 98 1.67 15.95 3.02
C PRO A 98 1.80 14.51 2.47
N ILE A 99 2.77 13.76 3.00
CA ILE A 99 2.94 12.35 2.66
C ILE A 99 1.88 11.52 3.39
N SER A 100 1.08 10.75 2.65
CA SER A 100 0.09 9.85 3.24
C SER A 100 0.77 8.63 3.90
N PRO A 101 0.11 7.95 4.87
CA PRO A 101 0.62 6.68 5.41
C PRO A 101 0.82 5.61 4.33
N GLU A 102 0.00 5.62 3.28
CA GLU A 102 0.08 4.70 2.15
C GLU A 102 1.30 4.98 1.27
N ASP A 103 1.52 6.24 0.88
CA ASP A 103 2.74 6.63 0.14
C ASP A 103 4.00 6.31 0.94
N ALA A 104 3.99 6.56 2.26
CA ALA A 104 5.10 6.20 3.12
C ALA A 104 5.36 4.68 3.14
N PHE A 105 4.30 3.88 3.07
CA PHE A 105 4.41 2.43 2.98
C PHE A 105 5.01 2.01 1.63
N HIS A 106 4.55 2.60 0.52
CA HIS A 106 5.02 2.30 -0.83
C HIS A 106 6.51 2.62 -0.99
N VAL A 107 6.91 3.83 -0.61
CA VAL A 107 8.32 4.27 -0.65
C VAL A 107 9.20 3.39 0.25
N ALA A 108 8.74 2.99 1.44
CA ALA A 108 9.50 2.09 2.31
C ALA A 108 9.72 0.70 1.69
N LYS A 109 8.71 0.17 0.98
CA LYS A 109 8.80 -1.12 0.29
C LYS A 109 9.72 -1.05 -0.92
N MET A 110 9.62 0.01 -1.72
CA MET A 110 10.52 0.28 -2.84
C MET A 110 11.98 0.38 -2.36
N LEU A 111 12.25 1.17 -1.30
CA LEU A 111 13.60 1.29 -0.74
C LEU A 111 14.14 -0.06 -0.24
N LYS A 112 13.33 -0.85 0.48
CA LYS A 112 13.74 -2.19 0.94
C LYS A 112 14.04 -3.16 -0.19
N HIS A 113 13.43 -2.95 -1.35
CA HIS A 113 13.67 -3.78 -2.51
C HIS A 113 15.06 -3.52 -3.11
N ASP A 114 15.44 -2.25 -3.26
CA ASP A 114 16.77 -1.85 -3.74
C ASP A 114 17.37 -0.72 -2.89
N GLU A 115 17.95 -1.10 -1.75
CA GLU A 115 18.63 -0.17 -0.83
C GLU A 115 19.94 0.40 -1.41
N SER A 116 20.41 -0.16 -2.53
CA SER A 116 21.65 0.24 -3.19
C SER A 116 21.44 1.28 -4.30
N SER A 117 20.21 1.42 -4.80
CA SER A 117 19.85 2.42 -5.79
C SER A 117 19.94 3.84 -5.18
N PRO A 118 20.80 4.71 -5.74
CA PRO A 118 20.85 6.11 -5.32
C PRO A 118 19.51 6.84 -5.48
N GLU A 119 18.73 6.50 -6.51
CA GLU A 119 17.41 7.05 -6.79
C GLU A 119 16.40 6.64 -5.72
N ALA A 120 16.32 5.35 -5.39
CA ALA A 120 15.42 4.85 -4.34
C ALA A 120 15.74 5.49 -2.98
N VAL A 121 17.03 5.63 -2.66
CA VAL A 121 17.48 6.32 -1.44
C VAL A 121 17.09 7.80 -1.46
N ALA A 122 17.28 8.50 -2.57
CA ALA A 122 16.95 9.93 -2.68
C ALA A 122 15.45 10.18 -2.51
N ILE A 123 14.59 9.37 -3.14
CA ILE A 123 13.13 9.44 -3.00
C ILE A 123 12.72 9.19 -1.55
N ALA A 124 13.27 8.14 -0.92
CA ALA A 124 12.95 7.80 0.46
C ALA A 124 13.37 8.89 1.45
N VAL A 125 14.56 9.47 1.28
CA VAL A 125 15.02 10.59 2.10
C VAL A 125 14.11 11.81 1.93
N ALA A 126 13.77 12.18 0.70
CA ALA A 126 12.88 13.32 0.44
C ALA A 126 11.50 13.12 1.09
N ALA A 127 10.89 11.95 0.93
CA ALA A 127 9.60 11.65 1.57
C ALA A 127 9.67 11.69 3.10
N ALA A 128 10.73 11.13 3.69
CA ALA A 128 10.93 11.14 5.14
C ALA A 128 11.15 12.56 5.69
N GLU A 129 11.88 13.42 4.98
CA GLU A 129 12.05 14.84 5.34
C GLU A 129 10.71 15.59 5.32
N LEU A 130 9.86 15.36 4.32
CA LEU A 130 8.52 15.95 4.25
C LEU A 130 7.63 15.52 5.44
N ILE A 131 7.73 14.26 5.89
CA ILE A 131 7.01 13.78 7.08
C ILE A 131 7.47 14.53 8.34
N VAL A 132 8.80 14.71 8.51
CA VAL A 132 9.37 15.43 9.67
C VAL A 132 8.90 16.88 9.68
N LEU A 133 9.00 17.57 8.55
CA LEU A 133 8.59 18.98 8.42
C LEU A 133 7.11 19.18 8.78
N VAL A 134 6.22 18.29 8.33
CA VAL A 134 4.80 18.38 8.67
C VAL A 134 4.56 18.16 10.16
N LYS A 135 5.26 17.21 10.80
CA LYS A 135 5.15 16.97 12.25
C LYS A 135 5.63 18.16 13.08
N GLU A 136 6.69 18.84 12.66
CA GLU A 136 7.21 20.03 13.33
C GLU A 136 6.29 21.26 13.15
N ALA A 137 5.48 21.28 12.09
CA ALA A 137 4.53 22.36 11.81
C ALA A 137 3.18 22.20 12.54
N GLN A 138 2.92 21.06 13.20
CA GLN A 138 1.73 20.83 14.03
C GLN A 138 1.99 21.34 15.46
N PRO A 139 1.20 22.31 15.98
CA PRO A 139 1.41 22.92 17.29
C PRO A 139 1.05 22.00 18.48
#